data_AF-L8LQJ6-F1
#
_entry.id   AF-L8LQJ6-F1
#
_cell.length_a   1.000
_cell.length_b   1.000
_cell.length_c   1.000
_cell.angle_alpha   90.00
_cell.angle_beta   90.00
_cell.angle_gamma   90.00
#
_symmetry.space_group_name_H-M   'P 1'
#
loop_
_entity.id
_entity.type
_entity.pdbx_description
1 polymer ?
#
loop_
_entity_poly.entity_id
_entity_poly.type
_entity_poly.pdbx_seq_one_letter_code
_entity_poly.pdbx_strand_id
1 'polypeptide(L)' 'MHNHDIATRNNLKVFGQGKQPILFAHGFGCDQNMWRFVTQAFSDDYQIILFDYVGSGKSDLSAYNIEGSKSQLLEQMY' A
#
# COMPACT_ATOMS: atom_id res chain seq x y z
N MET A 1 -13.24 21.47 0.77
CA MET A 1 -11.93 20.77 0.85
C MET A 1 -12.06 19.67 1.90
N HIS A 2 -12.54 18.48 1.53
CA HIS A 2 -12.39 17.31 2.39
C HIS A 2 -10.98 16.80 2.13
N ASN A 3 -10.06 17.06 3.06
CA ASN A 3 -8.73 16.47 3.01
C ASN A 3 -8.92 14.98 3.33
N HIS A 4 -9.13 14.16 2.30
CA HIS A 4 -9.23 12.72 2.49
C HIS A 4 -7.85 12.26 2.97
N ASP A 5 -7.80 11.85 4.23
CA ASP A 5 -6.57 11.39 4.87
C ASP A 5 -5.94 10.28 4.02
N ILE A 6 -4.71 10.52 3.54
CA ILE A 6 -3.97 9.60 2.67
C ILE A 6 -3.78 8.25 3.36
N ALA A 7 -3.63 8.25 4.69
CA ALA A 7 -3.48 7.01 5.44
C ALA A 7 -4.72 6.13 5.34
N THR A 8 -5.89 6.74 5.49
CA THR A 8 -7.18 6.07 5.29
C THR A 8 -7.39 5.66 3.83
N ARG A 9 -7.11 6.56 2.87
CA ARG A 9 -7.30 6.32 1.44
C ARG A 9 -6.53 5.09 0.94
N ASN A 10 -5.32 4.90 1.45
CA ASN A 10 -4.41 3.84 1.03
C ASN A 10 -4.28 2.70 2.04
N ASN A 11 -5.17 2.62 3.05
CA ASN A 11 -5.17 1.59 4.08
C ASN A 11 -3.75 1.34 4.65
N LEU A 12 -3.08 2.42 5.08
CA LEU A 12 -1.70 2.35 5.54
C LEU A 12 -1.60 1.52 6.83
N LYS A 13 -0.58 0.65 6.88
CA LYS A 13 -0.13 0.01 8.12
C LYS A 13 1.35 0.27 8.31
N VAL A 14 1.71 0.71 9.52
CA VAL A 14 3.09 0.96 9.91
C VAL A 14 3.39 0.14 11.17
N PHE A 15 4.46 -0.65 11.15
CA PHE A 15 4.88 -1.49 12.28
C PHE A 15 6.38 -1.83 12.18
N GLY A 16 6.91 -2.58 13.16
CA GLY A 16 8.34 -2.91 13.26
C GLY A 16 9.08 -1.98 14.23
N GLN A 17 10.35 -2.30 14.51
CA GLN A 17 11.16 -1.65 15.56
C GLN A 17 12.33 -0.82 15.00
N GLY A 18 12.62 -0.93 13.71
CA GLY A 18 13.71 -0.19 13.07
C GLY A 18 13.41 1.28 12.82
N LYS A 19 14.46 2.08 12.61
CA LYS A 19 14.33 3.48 12.20
C LYS A 19 14.30 3.67 10.68
N GLN A 20 14.88 2.72 9.93
CA GLN A 20 14.93 2.79 8.48
C GLN A 20 13.62 2.21 7.89
N PRO A 21 12.88 2.95 7.05
CA PRO A 21 11.66 2.46 6.46
C PRO A 21 11.90 1.51 5.28
N ILE A 22 11.08 0.45 5.19
CA ILE A 22 10.91 -0.37 3.99
C ILE A 22 9.43 -0.32 3.59
N LEU A 23 9.18 0.06 2.33
CA LEU A 23 7.84 0.12 1.75
C LEU A 23 7.58 -1.13 0.90
N PHE A 24 6.48 -1.83 1.17
CA PHE A 24 6.05 -2.96 0.33
C PHE A 24 4.84 -2.57 -0.50
N ALA A 25 5.01 -2.54 -1.82
CA ALA A 25 3.94 -2.39 -2.80
C ALA A 25 3.47 -3.77 -3.27
N HIS A 26 2.17 -4.01 -3.31
CA HIS A 26 1.61 -5.27 -3.81
C HIS A 26 1.44 -5.24 -5.35
N GLY A 27 1.39 -6.39 -6.00
CA GLY A 27 1.09 -6.47 -7.43
C GLY A 27 -0.41 -6.33 -7.75
N PHE A 28 -0.73 -6.36 -9.05
CA PHE A 28 -2.11 -6.28 -9.56
C PHE A 28 -3.05 -7.34 -8.95
N GLY A 29 -4.31 -6.94 -8.70
CA GLY A 29 -5.39 -7.84 -8.27
C GLY A 29 -5.29 -8.35 -6.83
N CYS A 30 -4.29 -7.91 -6.08
CA CYS A 30 -4.06 -8.32 -4.70
C CYS A 30 -4.13 -7.14 -3.73
N ASP A 31 -3.79 -7.37 -2.47
CA ASP A 31 -3.68 -6.35 -1.43
C ASP A 31 -2.41 -6.56 -0.59
N GLN A 32 -2.15 -5.66 0.35
CA GLN A 32 -0.96 -5.73 1.20
C GLN A 32 -0.78 -7.03 2.01
N ASN A 33 -1.83 -7.85 2.20
CA ASN A 33 -1.74 -9.08 2.99
C ASN A 33 -0.93 -10.18 2.30
N MET A 34 -0.56 -10.01 1.02
CA MET A 34 0.42 -10.85 0.34
C MET A 34 1.75 -10.90 1.11
N TRP A 35 2.13 -9.79 1.76
CA TRP A 35 3.42 -9.63 2.40
C TRP A 35 3.47 -10.16 3.84
N ARG A 36 2.39 -10.76 4.36
CA ARG A 36 2.29 -11.16 5.78
C ARG A 36 3.40 -12.09 6.26
N PHE A 37 3.95 -12.94 5.38
CA PHE A 37 5.02 -13.87 5.72
C PHE A 37 6.42 -13.31 5.43
N VAL A 38 6.52 -12.35 4.52
CA VAL A 38 7.80 -11.73 4.14
C VAL A 38 8.19 -10.64 5.13
N THR A 39 7.23 -9.79 5.50
CA THR A 39 7.45 -8.62 6.37
C THR A 39 7.97 -8.99 7.74
N GLN A 40 7.62 -10.17 8.25
CA GLN A 40 8.09 -10.66 9.54
C GLN A 40 9.60 -10.88 9.59
N ALA A 41 10.26 -11.13 8.46
CA ALA A 41 11.72 -11.27 8.40
C ALA A 41 12.46 -9.93 8.55
N PHE A 42 11.77 -8.80 8.43
CA PHE A 42 12.36 -7.46 8.44
C PHE A 42 11.89 -6.60 9.63
N SER A 43 10.88 -7.04 10.39
CA SER A 43 10.22 -6.20 11.40
C SER A 43 11.11 -5.84 12.59
N ASP A 44 12.14 -6.63 12.88
CA ASP A 44 13.03 -6.40 14.01
C ASP A 44 14.05 -5.28 13.71
N ASP A 45 14.44 -5.12 12.44
CA ASP A 45 15.49 -4.19 12.02
C ASP A 45 14.96 -2.94 11.29
N TYR A 46 13.73 -2.99 10.77
CA TYR A 46 13.15 -1.95 9.91
C TYR A 46 11.77 -1.48 10.36
N GLN A 47 11.41 -0.25 9.95
CA GLN A 47 10.03 0.23 10.00
C GLN A 47 9.33 -0.24 8.73
N ILE A 48 8.39 -1.17 8.88
CA ILE A 48 7.63 -1.72 7.78
C ILE A 48 6.43 -0.82 7.47
N ILE A 49 6.30 -0.43 6.20
CA ILE A 49 5.16 0.34 5.70
C ILE A 49 4.47 -0.49 4.62
N LEU A 50 3.18 -0.77 4.87
CA LEU A 50 2.28 -1.43 3.92
C LEU A 50 1.20 -0.45 3.48
N PHE A 51 0.75 -0.59 2.24
CA PHE A 51 -0.38 0.17 1.71
C PHE A 51 -1.13 -0.64 0.66
N ASP A 52 -2.40 -0.30 0.47
CA ASP A 52 -3.19 -0.75 -0.67
C ASP A 52 -3.24 0.36 -1.73
N TYR A 53 -3.06 -0.03 -2.99
CA TYR A 53 -3.38 0.82 -4.11
C TYR A 53 -4.86 1.20 -4.12
N VAL A 54 -5.19 2.44 -4.53
CA VAL A 54 -6.59 2.89 -4.61
C VAL A 54 -7.35 2.02 -5.62
N GLY A 55 -8.45 1.41 -5.18
CA GLY A 55 -9.20 0.40 -5.94
C GLY A 55 -8.80 -1.05 -5.65
N SER A 56 -7.85 -1.29 -4.74
CA SER A 56 -7.44 -2.63 -4.27
C SER A 56 -7.64 -2.77 -2.76
N GLY A 57 -7.78 -4.00 -2.27
CA GLY A 57 -7.86 -4.30 -0.83
C GLY A 57 -8.96 -3.51 -0.11
N LYS A 58 -8.57 -2.81 0.97
CA LYS A 58 -9.47 -1.94 1.76
C LYS A 58 -9.20 -0.45 1.54
N SER A 59 -8.63 -0.08 0.39
CA SER A 59 -8.50 1.33 0.01
C SER A 59 -9.88 1.99 -0.13
N ASP A 60 -9.91 3.32 -0.01
CA ASP A 60 -11.13 4.08 -0.19
C ASP A 60 -11.60 4.01 -1.66
N LEU A 61 -12.65 3.25 -1.89
CA LEU A 61 -13.26 3.06 -3.22
C LEU A 61 -13.86 4.35 -3.79
N SER A 62 -14.21 5.33 -2.95
CA SER A 62 -14.74 6.62 -3.41
C SER A 62 -13.67 7.49 -4.08
N ALA A 63 -12.39 7.20 -3.82
CA ALA A 63 -11.25 7.83 -4.48
C ALA A 63 -10.86 7.14 -5.80
N TYR A 64 -11.55 6.08 -6.20
CA TYR A 64 -11.26 5.35 -7.44
C TYR A 64 -11.66 6.19 -8.67
N ASN A 65 -10.66 6.73 -9.36
CA ASN A 65 -10.81 7.39 -10.67
C ASN A 65 -10.20 6.52 -11.77
N ILE A 66 -11.04 6.12 -12.72
CA ILE A 66 -10.71 5.22 -13.85
C ILE A 66 -9.51 5.72 -14.68
N GLU A 67 -9.30 7.04 -14.81
CA GLU A 67 -8.15 7.57 -15.56
C GLU A 67 -6.83 7.31 -14.83
N GLY A 68 -6.77 7.56 -13.52
CA GLY A 68 -5.58 7.31 -12.72
C GLY A 68 -5.25 5.82 -12.59
N SER A 69 -6.28 4.97 -12.58
CA SER A 69 -6.11 3.51 -12.55
C SER A 69 -5.34 2.98 -13.75
N LYS A 70 -5.55 3.53 -14.96
CA LYS A 70 -4.81 3.10 -16.17
C LYS A 70 -3.32 3.44 -16.09
N SER A 71 -2.95 4.62 -15.60
CA SER A 71 -1.55 4.99 -15.42
C SER A 71 -0.85 4.05 -14.43
N GLN A 72 -1.51 3.72 -13.34
CA GLN A 72 -0.96 2.82 -12.33
C GLN A 72 -0.81 1.37 -12.84
N LEU A 73 -1.70 0.93 -13.73
CA LEU A 73 -1.58 -0.36 -14.41
C LEU A 73 -0.36 -0.40 -15.34
N LEU A 74 -0.07 0.69 -16.05
CA LEU A 74 1.09 0.76 -16.93
C LEU A 74 2.40 0.72 -16.14
N GLU A 75 2.50 1.45 -15.02
CA GLU A 75 3.69 1.44 -14.14
C GLU A 75 3.96 0.06 -13.50
N GLN A 76 2.96 -0.82 -13.42
CA GLN A 76 3.15 -2.19 -12.90
C GLN A 76 3.49 -3.22 -13.99
N MET A 77 3.42 -2.83 -15.26
CA MET A 77 3.73 -3.69 -16.42
C MET A 77 5.13 -3.46 -17.00
N TYR A 78 5.89 -2.50 -16.47
CA TYR A 78 7.27 -2.18 -16.83
C TYR A 78 8.17 -2.20 -15.60
#